data_AF-A0A402D0H3-F1
#
_entry.id   AF-A0A402D0H3-F1
#
_cell.length_a   1.000
_cell.length_b   1.000
_cell.length_c   1.000
_cell.angle_alpha   90.00
_cell.angle_beta   90.00
_cell.angle_gamma   90.00
#
_symmetry.space_group_name_H-M   'P 1'
#
loop_
_entity.id
_entity.type
_entity.pdbx_description
1 polymer ?
#
loop_
_entity_poly.entity_id
_entity_poly.type
_entity_poly.pdbx_seq_one_letter_code
_entity_poly.pdbx_strand_id
1 'polypeptide(L)'
;MKTMIPALLAVTLAGATYADTETVPLSIPQVGVILPAARDVNSPGGLPLRMLFDFPVRDPNICLGHDGNFYFVGTTESADGHGSMWDENDGVRMWRSRDLVHWEKRGFVWTFDRDGTWSKEHKKSPWVSPHGELRRALWAPEIHYLKGTYWIPYSMNYSGTGILKSTSGKPEGPYVDIKKDGPLTDAIDPSMFEDTDGKVYMLWADYNIALMKDDMSGLAEPPRKVQMPKYPWGEGIFMVKNHGKYIFINSGTSETTFQGQPVKTYDCYSAVSDSIYGPYTAIYRAIPHAGHNNLFQDTKGNWWSSYFGSGDPNAPWEIKPGVLPVTIRKEGHVSPKWATKPPVWRYSMTAPAADWASANFHDNSWSQGPGGFGDPAIFESGPVTIVRTPWKSGEVWLRKTFTVKVGQEKPALLYLRHTGDTEVFVNGKQVAHLTGADENYEALPLADPDALRAGRNTIAVHATAPADKLPYIDVGLIDKAPPATR
;
A
#
# COMPACT_ATOMS: atom_id res chain seq x y z
N MET A 1 -13.47 1.97 -28.32
CA MET A 1 -13.61 3.24 -27.59
C MET A 1 -12.31 3.48 -26.85
N LYS A 2 -11.55 4.51 -27.25
CA LYS A 2 -10.23 4.83 -26.67
C LYS A 2 -10.44 5.38 -25.27
N THR A 3 -10.14 4.60 -24.24
CA THR A 3 -10.06 5.08 -22.86
C THR A 3 -8.86 6.03 -22.76
N MET A 4 -9.14 7.30 -22.46
CA MET A 4 -8.12 8.31 -22.16
C MET A 4 -7.41 7.90 -20.87
N ILE A 5 -6.11 7.65 -20.96
CA ILE A 5 -5.21 7.61 -19.80
C ILE A 5 -5.07 9.07 -19.34
N PRO A 6 -5.41 9.42 -18.08
CA PRO A 6 -5.27 10.80 -17.63
C PRO A 6 -3.79 11.15 -17.50
N ALA A 7 -3.45 12.38 -17.86
CA ALA A 7 -2.10 12.91 -17.80
C ALA A 7 -1.53 12.80 -16.36
N LEU A 8 -0.44 12.03 -16.21
CA LEU A 8 0.36 12.03 -15.00
C LEU A 8 1.03 13.40 -14.85
N LEU A 9 0.91 14.00 -13.67
CA LEU A 9 1.59 15.24 -13.31
C LEU A 9 3.10 14.95 -13.26
N ALA A 10 3.84 15.37 -14.29
CA ALA A 10 5.30 15.25 -14.32
C ALA A 10 5.91 16.22 -13.30
N VAL A 11 6.40 15.70 -12.18
CA VAL A 11 7.29 16.44 -11.28
C VAL A 11 8.70 16.28 -11.83
N THR A 12 9.27 17.37 -12.35
CA THR A 12 10.68 17.43 -12.75
C THR A 12 11.56 17.55 -11.51
N LEU A 13 12.25 16.46 -11.15
CA LEU A 13 13.36 16.50 -10.19
C LEU A 13 14.64 16.81 -10.96
N ALA A 14 15.27 17.94 -10.65
CA ALA A 14 16.54 18.34 -11.24
C ALA A 14 17.69 17.46 -10.68
N GLY A 15 18.62 17.10 -11.56
CA GLY A 15 19.68 16.10 -11.39
C GLY A 15 20.31 16.03 -10.01
N ALA A 16 20.12 14.88 -9.35
CA ALA A 16 20.89 14.46 -8.21
C ALA A 16 21.86 13.34 -8.64
N THR A 17 23.14 13.52 -8.38
CA THR A 17 24.13 12.44 -8.46
C THR A 17 23.96 11.54 -7.23
N TYR A 18 23.38 10.35 -7.42
CA TYR A 18 23.21 9.38 -6.32
C TYR A 18 24.56 8.76 -5.96
N ALA A 19 25.17 9.26 -4.88
CA ALA A 19 26.33 8.64 -4.26
C ALA A 19 25.95 7.24 -3.72
N ASP A 20 26.93 6.33 -3.71
CA ASP A 20 26.83 5.06 -2.99
C ASP A 20 26.70 5.36 -1.49
N THR A 21 25.48 5.45 -0.96
CA THR A 21 25.28 5.67 0.47
C THR A 21 24.36 4.65 1.11
N GLU A 22 24.92 4.14 2.20
CA GLU A 22 24.41 3.28 3.25
C GLU A 22 22.92 3.45 3.55
N THR A 23 22.29 2.33 3.94
CA THR A 23 20.95 2.30 4.53
C THR A 23 20.89 3.28 5.70
N VAL A 24 20.39 4.49 5.47
CA VAL A 24 20.12 5.44 6.55
C VAL A 24 18.89 4.91 7.30
N PRO A 25 18.98 4.52 8.58
CA PRO A 25 17.80 4.26 9.35
C PRO A 25 17.06 5.59 9.47
N LEU A 26 15.86 5.70 8.91
CA LEU A 26 14.94 6.77 9.25
C LEU A 26 14.60 6.63 10.75
N SER A 27 15.38 7.26 11.62
CA SER A 27 15.05 7.37 13.03
C SER A 27 13.94 8.40 13.18
N ILE A 28 12.70 7.99 12.93
CA ILE A 28 11.52 8.82 13.19
C ILE A 28 11.44 9.01 14.72
N PRO A 29 11.45 10.25 15.24
CA PRO A 29 11.28 10.51 16.67
C PRO A 29 10.04 9.78 17.17
N GLN A 30 10.23 8.83 18.08
CA GLN A 30 9.12 8.03 18.59
C GLN A 30 8.27 8.89 19.55
N VAL A 31 6.96 8.81 19.35
CA VAL A 31 5.92 9.26 20.27
C VAL A 31 5.74 8.20 21.35
N GLY A 32 5.73 8.63 22.61
CA GLY A 32 5.40 7.77 23.74
C GLY A 32 3.91 7.48 23.77
N VAL A 33 3.56 6.20 23.70
CA VAL A 33 2.17 5.74 23.72
C VAL A 33 1.76 5.42 25.16
N ILE A 34 0.79 6.16 25.71
CA ILE A 34 0.19 5.94 27.03
C ILE A 34 -0.95 4.93 26.91
N LEU A 35 -1.81 5.13 25.92
CA LEU A 35 -2.89 4.22 25.53
C LEU A 35 -2.88 4.14 23.99
N PRO A 36 -2.63 2.97 23.38
CA PRO A 36 -2.63 2.86 21.92
C PRO A 36 -4.03 3.12 21.37
N ALA A 37 -4.10 3.86 20.26
CA ALA A 37 -5.22 3.81 19.34
C ALA A 37 -5.13 2.52 18.49
N ALA A 38 -6.13 2.26 17.67
CA ALA A 38 -6.15 1.20 16.65
C ALA A 38 -5.37 1.56 15.37
N ARG A 39 -4.63 2.69 15.40
CA ARG A 39 -3.59 3.08 14.45
C ARG A 39 -2.24 3.12 15.15
N ASP A 40 -1.18 2.77 14.41
CA ASP A 40 0.19 2.88 14.92
C ASP A 40 0.72 4.30 14.70
N VAL A 41 0.81 5.08 15.77
CA VAL A 41 1.23 6.50 15.73
C VAL A 41 2.69 6.68 15.31
N ASN A 42 3.53 5.65 15.51
CA ASN A 42 4.96 5.71 15.21
C ASN A 42 5.32 5.12 13.83
N SER A 43 4.31 4.59 13.15
CA SER A 43 4.44 4.03 11.81
C SER A 43 4.35 5.15 10.75
N PRO A 44 5.20 5.16 9.70
CA PRO A 44 5.13 6.16 8.64
C PRO A 44 3.75 6.15 7.97
N GLY A 45 3.06 7.30 7.96
CA GLY A 45 1.68 7.40 7.46
C GLY A 45 0.70 6.49 8.22
N GLY A 46 1.07 5.98 9.39
CA GLY A 46 0.33 4.97 10.13
C GLY A 46 0.25 3.62 9.43
N LEU A 47 1.22 3.24 8.58
CA LEU A 47 1.41 1.91 7.99
C LEU A 47 2.71 1.28 8.50
N PRO A 48 2.80 -0.06 8.68
CA PRO A 48 4.01 -0.75 9.14
C PRO A 48 5.06 -0.83 8.01
N LEU A 49 5.42 0.33 7.48
CA LEU A 49 6.17 0.53 6.26
C LEU A 49 7.64 0.79 6.58
N ARG A 50 8.52 0.26 5.74
CA ARG A 50 9.96 0.53 5.80
C ARG A 50 10.50 0.84 4.41
N MET A 51 11.29 1.91 4.31
CA MET A 51 12.05 2.24 3.10
C MET A 51 13.18 1.22 2.91
N LEU A 52 13.39 0.75 1.68
CA LEU A 52 14.40 -0.24 1.37
C LEU A 52 15.78 0.41 1.13
N PHE A 53 15.81 1.48 0.36
CA PHE A 53 16.99 2.29 0.04
C PHE A 53 16.56 3.63 -0.56
N ASP A 54 17.43 4.63 -0.50
CA ASP A 54 17.14 5.97 -1.01
C ASP A 54 17.55 6.11 -2.50
N PHE A 55 16.69 5.59 -3.38
CA PHE A 55 16.87 5.70 -4.84
C PHE A 55 15.50 5.88 -5.52
N PRO A 56 15.37 6.76 -6.52
CA PRO A 56 14.12 6.96 -7.24
C PRO A 56 13.68 5.71 -7.99
N VAL A 57 12.55 5.13 -7.57
CA VAL A 57 11.93 3.98 -8.24
C VAL A 57 10.41 4.11 -8.20
N ARG A 58 9.77 3.77 -9.32
CA ARG A 58 8.34 3.46 -9.40
C ARG A 58 8.12 2.00 -9.76
N ASP A 59 6.90 1.52 -9.54
CA ASP A 59 6.46 0.19 -9.96
C ASP A 59 7.36 -0.93 -9.38
N PRO A 60 7.58 -0.93 -8.04
CA PRO A 60 8.53 -1.84 -7.41
C PRO A 60 8.02 -3.29 -7.44
N ASN A 61 8.84 -4.19 -7.96
CA ASN A 61 8.57 -5.61 -7.94
C ASN A 61 9.68 -6.37 -7.19
N ILE A 62 9.28 -7.18 -6.22
CA ILE A 62 10.18 -8.01 -5.41
C ILE A 62 9.86 -9.50 -5.59
N CYS A 63 10.90 -10.29 -5.84
CA CYS A 63 10.82 -11.75 -5.93
C CYS A 63 11.80 -12.41 -4.96
N LEU A 64 11.34 -13.44 -4.25
CA LEU A 64 12.24 -14.36 -3.56
C LEU A 64 12.80 -15.36 -4.57
N GLY A 65 14.11 -15.31 -4.80
CA GLY A 65 14.82 -16.23 -5.68
C GLY A 65 15.01 -17.62 -5.06
N HIS A 66 15.28 -18.59 -5.93
CA HIS A 66 15.56 -19.99 -5.55
C HIS A 66 16.80 -20.15 -4.66
N ASP A 67 17.69 -19.17 -4.65
CA ASP A 67 18.90 -19.14 -3.82
C ASP A 67 18.68 -18.49 -2.45
N GLY A 68 17.43 -18.14 -2.12
CA GLY A 68 17.05 -17.53 -0.86
C GLY A 68 17.29 -16.02 -0.76
N ASN A 69 17.77 -15.37 -1.83
CA ASN A 69 17.88 -13.92 -1.89
C ASN A 69 16.59 -13.28 -2.45
N PHE A 70 16.27 -12.09 -1.99
CA PHE A 70 15.29 -11.21 -2.60
C PHE A 70 15.92 -10.40 -3.73
N TYR A 71 15.18 -10.24 -4.81
CA TYR A 71 15.56 -9.45 -5.98
C TYR A 71 14.51 -8.39 -6.22
N PHE A 72 14.97 -7.17 -6.51
CA PHE A 72 14.13 -6.02 -6.75
C PHE A 72 14.43 -5.45 -8.13
N VAL A 73 13.36 -5.13 -8.86
CA VAL A 73 13.38 -4.32 -10.09
C VAL A 73 12.25 -3.29 -10.03
N GLY A 74 12.30 -2.28 -10.88
CA GLY A 74 11.23 -1.29 -11.04
C GLY A 74 11.57 -0.29 -12.15
N THR A 75 10.68 0.67 -12.39
CA THR A 75 10.91 1.79 -13.31
C THR A 75 11.89 2.76 -12.67
N THR A 76 13.03 3.02 -13.32
CA THR A 76 14.11 3.84 -12.75
C THR A 76 14.51 5.00 -13.67
N GLU A 77 15.09 6.05 -13.08
CA GLU A 77 15.65 7.19 -13.84
C GLU A 77 16.81 6.79 -14.77
N SER A 78 17.10 7.62 -15.76
CA SER A 78 18.31 7.50 -16.58
C SER A 78 19.60 7.60 -15.73
N ALA A 79 20.69 6.97 -16.15
CA ALA A 79 21.93 6.87 -15.38
C ALA A 79 22.69 8.20 -15.22
N ASP A 80 22.57 9.08 -16.20
CA ASP A 80 23.16 10.41 -16.29
C ASP A 80 22.14 11.54 -16.09
N GLY A 81 20.87 11.20 -15.82
CA GLY A 81 19.78 12.15 -15.60
C GLY A 81 19.30 12.88 -16.85
N HIS A 82 19.55 12.37 -18.06
CA HIS A 82 19.14 13.02 -19.32
C HIS A 82 17.62 13.14 -19.51
N GLY A 83 16.83 12.36 -18.76
CA GLY A 83 15.37 12.38 -18.88
C GLY A 83 14.66 11.78 -17.67
N SER A 84 13.35 12.08 -17.59
CA SER A 84 12.47 11.51 -16.58
C SER A 84 12.31 10.00 -16.79
N MET A 85 12.10 9.23 -15.72
CA MET A 85 11.92 7.77 -15.82
C MET A 85 10.76 7.33 -16.72
N TRP A 86 9.79 8.21 -16.97
CA TRP A 86 8.66 7.96 -17.86
C TRP A 86 9.02 8.18 -19.33
N ASP A 87 9.86 9.17 -19.60
CA ASP A 87 10.17 9.61 -20.95
C ASP A 87 11.36 8.83 -21.51
N GLU A 88 12.47 8.78 -20.75
CA GLU A 88 13.76 8.28 -21.19
C GLU A 88 14.51 7.60 -20.03
N ASN A 89 14.82 6.31 -20.19
CA ASN A 89 15.68 5.56 -19.28
C ASN A 89 16.53 4.51 -20.04
N ASP A 90 17.34 3.72 -19.35
CA ASP A 90 18.37 2.90 -20.02
C ASP A 90 18.06 1.39 -20.05
N GLY A 91 17.05 0.93 -19.30
CA GLY A 91 16.71 -0.50 -19.19
C GLY A 91 16.43 -0.95 -17.75
N VAL A 92 16.81 -2.20 -17.43
CA VAL A 92 16.44 -2.84 -16.16
C VAL A 92 17.61 -2.81 -15.17
N ARG A 93 17.44 -2.05 -14.08
CA ARG A 93 18.32 -2.11 -12.91
C ARG A 93 17.82 -3.12 -11.88
N MET A 94 18.77 -3.75 -11.20
CA MET A 94 18.48 -4.74 -10.16
C MET A 94 19.16 -4.43 -8.84
N TRP A 95 18.47 -4.80 -7.76
CA TRP A 95 19.03 -4.87 -6.41
C TRP A 95 18.81 -6.26 -5.82
N ARG A 96 19.68 -6.65 -4.88
CA ARG A 96 19.62 -7.93 -4.17
C ARG A 96 19.63 -7.70 -2.66
N SER A 97 18.87 -8.49 -1.90
CA SER A 97 18.95 -8.52 -0.44
C SER A 97 18.82 -9.94 0.10
N ARG A 98 19.44 -10.23 1.25
CA ARG A 98 19.25 -11.50 1.97
C ARG A 98 18.14 -11.44 3.02
N ASP A 99 17.79 -10.24 3.47
CA ASP A 99 17.00 -10.02 4.68
C ASP A 99 15.92 -8.93 4.53
N LEU A 100 15.73 -8.42 3.29
CA LEU A 100 14.94 -7.25 2.95
C LEU A 100 15.44 -5.94 3.56
N VAL A 101 16.46 -5.96 4.43
CA VAL A 101 16.98 -4.79 5.15
C VAL A 101 18.16 -4.21 4.39
N HIS A 102 19.16 -5.02 4.10
CA HIS A 102 20.39 -4.60 3.45
C HIS A 102 20.30 -4.93 1.96
N TRP A 103 20.32 -3.88 1.11
CA TRP A 103 20.19 -4.01 -0.33
C TRP A 103 21.48 -3.65 -1.05
N GLU A 104 21.91 -4.55 -1.92
CA GLU A 104 23.08 -4.39 -2.78
C GLU A 104 22.63 -4.03 -4.20
N LYS A 105 23.11 -2.88 -4.71
CA LYS A 105 22.90 -2.51 -6.11
C LYS A 105 23.67 -3.45 -7.03
N ARG A 106 23.01 -4.02 -8.03
CA ARG A 106 23.62 -4.94 -9.02
C ARG A 106 23.84 -4.28 -10.38
N GLY A 107 23.44 -3.02 -10.53
CA GLY A 107 23.53 -2.26 -11.77
C GLY A 107 22.50 -2.72 -12.81
N PHE A 108 22.79 -2.47 -14.08
CA PHE A 108 21.94 -2.88 -15.19
C PHE A 108 22.15 -4.34 -15.58
N VAL A 109 21.12 -5.16 -15.40
CA VAL A 109 21.08 -6.56 -15.85
C VAL A 109 20.65 -6.68 -17.31
N TRP A 110 20.02 -5.63 -17.84
CA TRP A 110 19.64 -5.50 -19.25
C TRP A 110 19.62 -4.01 -19.65
N THR A 111 20.13 -3.65 -20.83
CA THR A 111 19.99 -2.29 -21.38
C THR A 111 19.55 -2.28 -22.84
N PHE A 112 18.94 -1.17 -23.26
CA PHE A 112 18.54 -0.98 -24.66
C PHE A 112 19.70 -1.13 -25.62
N ASP A 113 20.83 -0.50 -25.32
CA ASP A 113 21.94 -0.43 -26.26
C ASP A 113 22.71 -1.76 -26.31
N ARG A 114 22.93 -2.40 -25.15
CA ARG A 114 23.67 -3.66 -25.05
C ARG A 114 22.86 -4.85 -25.55
N ASP A 115 21.59 -4.94 -25.14
CA ASP A 115 20.82 -6.17 -25.23
C ASP A 115 19.53 -6.03 -26.04
N GLY A 116 19.06 -4.78 -26.24
CA GLY A 116 17.79 -4.49 -26.91
C GLY A 116 17.69 -5.04 -28.33
N THR A 117 16.49 -5.48 -28.68
CA THR A 117 16.14 -5.92 -30.04
C THR A 117 15.16 -4.94 -30.66
N TRP A 118 13.86 -5.24 -30.62
CA TRP A 118 12.79 -4.35 -31.05
C TRP A 118 12.61 -3.13 -30.13
N SER A 119 13.02 -3.25 -28.87
CA SER A 119 12.93 -2.20 -27.83
C SER A 119 13.94 -1.06 -27.99
N LYS A 120 14.80 -1.10 -29.02
CA LYS A 120 15.78 -0.04 -29.30
C LYS A 120 15.17 1.23 -29.88
N GLU A 121 14.02 1.10 -30.55
CA GLU A 121 13.36 2.19 -31.25
C GLU A 121 12.83 3.24 -30.27
N HIS A 122 13.03 4.52 -30.60
CA HIS A 122 12.36 5.61 -29.90
C HIS A 122 11.05 5.94 -30.62
N LYS A 123 9.99 6.26 -29.88
CA LYS A 123 8.67 6.57 -30.43
C LYS A 123 8.13 7.90 -29.93
N LYS A 124 7.29 8.54 -30.74
CA LYS A 124 6.56 9.74 -30.32
C LYS A 124 5.52 9.36 -29.28
N SER A 125 5.42 10.15 -28.21
CA SER A 125 4.28 10.06 -27.32
C SER A 125 3.02 10.52 -28.08
N PRO A 126 1.92 9.77 -28.04
CA PRO A 126 0.64 10.24 -28.56
C PRO A 126 0.03 11.38 -27.71
N TRP A 127 0.62 11.70 -26.56
CA TRP A 127 0.06 12.64 -25.58
C TRP A 127 1.03 13.76 -25.17
N VAL A 128 2.34 13.48 -25.12
CA VAL A 128 3.38 14.35 -24.53
C VAL A 128 4.58 14.51 -25.47
N SER A 129 4.32 14.85 -26.73
CA SER A 129 5.36 15.21 -27.73
C SER A 129 4.96 16.48 -28.50
N PRO A 130 4.75 17.63 -27.83
CA PRO A 130 4.29 18.86 -28.47
C PRO A 130 5.28 19.39 -29.52
N HIS A 131 6.55 19.00 -29.47
CA HIS A 131 7.57 19.35 -30.46
C HIS A 131 8.11 18.13 -31.22
N GLY A 132 7.43 16.99 -31.12
CA GLY A 132 7.77 15.76 -31.83
C GLY A 132 8.92 14.98 -31.21
N GLU A 133 9.22 15.21 -29.93
CA GLU A 133 10.24 14.51 -29.16
C GLU A 133 9.99 13.01 -29.19
N LEU A 134 11.05 12.25 -29.41
CA LEU A 134 11.03 10.79 -29.36
C LEU A 134 11.40 10.32 -27.96
N ARG A 135 10.66 9.33 -27.47
CA ARG A 135 10.79 8.77 -26.12
C ARG A 135 11.16 7.30 -26.21
N ARG A 136 11.94 6.84 -25.23
CA ARG A 136 12.30 5.43 -25.06
C ARG A 136 12.54 5.16 -23.58
N ALA A 137 11.53 4.59 -22.95
CA ALA A 137 11.59 4.18 -21.55
C ALA A 137 11.01 2.79 -21.38
N LEU A 138 11.64 2.03 -20.48
CA LEU A 138 11.11 0.78 -19.95
C LEU A 138 10.26 1.10 -18.72
N TRP A 139 9.02 0.64 -18.70
CA TRP A 139 8.08 0.81 -17.58
C TRP A 139 7.70 -0.54 -16.97
N ALA A 140 7.51 -0.52 -15.65
CA ALA A 140 6.99 -1.60 -14.84
C ALA A 140 7.64 -2.98 -15.12
N PRO A 141 8.98 -3.11 -15.06
CA PRO A 141 9.59 -4.42 -15.09
C PRO A 141 9.19 -5.18 -13.83
N GLU A 142 8.84 -6.45 -13.98
CA GLU A 142 8.73 -7.37 -12.86
C GLU A 142 9.86 -8.41 -12.90
N ILE A 143 10.09 -9.12 -11.80
CA ILE A 143 11.02 -10.25 -11.80
C ILE A 143 10.33 -11.49 -11.23
N HIS A 144 10.44 -12.60 -11.95
CA HIS A 144 9.76 -13.85 -11.61
C HIS A 144 10.72 -15.02 -11.73
N TYR A 145 10.78 -15.89 -10.72
CA TYR A 145 11.45 -17.19 -10.83
C TYR A 145 10.43 -18.28 -11.14
N LEU A 146 10.31 -18.67 -12.41
CA LEU A 146 9.31 -19.63 -12.89
C LEU A 146 9.99 -20.66 -13.78
N LYS A 147 9.53 -21.91 -13.73
CA LYS A 147 10.04 -22.99 -14.61
C LYS A 147 11.58 -23.13 -14.57
N GLY A 148 12.18 -22.89 -13.40
CA GLY A 148 13.62 -23.07 -13.17
C GLY A 148 14.54 -21.93 -13.67
N THR A 149 14.00 -20.80 -14.14
CA THR A 149 14.79 -19.63 -14.55
C THR A 149 14.09 -18.32 -14.20
N TYR A 150 14.78 -17.19 -14.45
CA TYR A 150 14.25 -15.85 -14.21
C TYR A 150 13.65 -15.25 -15.48
N TRP A 151 12.52 -14.57 -15.29
CA TRP A 151 11.76 -13.88 -16.33
C TRP A 151 11.51 -12.44 -15.90
N ILE A 152 11.67 -11.51 -16.83
CA ILE A 152 11.38 -10.08 -16.61
C ILE A 152 10.38 -9.65 -17.67
N PRO A 153 9.06 -9.72 -17.40
CA PRO A 153 8.09 -9.02 -18.23
C PRO A 153 8.29 -7.51 -18.06
N TYR A 154 8.13 -6.74 -19.13
CA TYR A 154 8.32 -5.29 -19.11
C TYR A 154 7.49 -4.59 -20.19
N SER A 155 7.25 -3.29 -20.00
CA SER A 155 6.59 -2.43 -20.98
C SER A 155 7.58 -1.47 -21.61
N MET A 156 7.35 -1.15 -22.87
CA MET A 156 8.00 -0.03 -23.55
C MET A 156 6.99 1.09 -23.73
N ASN A 157 7.36 2.31 -23.35
CA ASN A 157 6.50 3.46 -23.58
C ASN A 157 6.10 3.54 -25.06
N TYR A 158 4.79 3.56 -25.30
CA TYR A 158 4.17 3.68 -26.63
C TYR A 158 4.51 2.54 -27.62
N SER A 159 5.06 1.41 -27.16
CA SER A 159 5.51 0.34 -28.05
C SER A 159 5.01 -1.06 -27.71
N GLY A 160 4.50 -1.28 -26.49
CA GLY A 160 3.94 -2.57 -26.08
C GLY A 160 4.78 -3.30 -25.04
N THR A 161 4.50 -4.58 -24.83
CA THR A 161 5.14 -5.40 -23.78
C THR A 161 6.12 -6.43 -24.33
N GLY A 162 7.20 -6.69 -23.60
CA GLY A 162 8.15 -7.78 -23.85
C GLY A 162 8.31 -8.71 -22.64
N ILE A 163 9.01 -9.82 -22.83
CA ILE A 163 9.44 -10.72 -21.76
C ILE A 163 10.89 -11.09 -22.01
N LEU A 164 11.75 -10.76 -21.04
CA LEU A 164 13.14 -11.18 -21.04
C LEU A 164 13.29 -12.51 -20.29
N LYS A 165 14.08 -13.42 -20.85
CA LYS A 165 14.44 -14.70 -20.23
C LYS A 165 15.92 -14.69 -19.83
N SER A 166 16.22 -15.09 -18.60
CA SER A 166 17.59 -15.37 -18.19
C SER A 166 18.10 -16.65 -18.89
N THR A 167 19.20 -16.52 -19.61
CA THR A 167 19.84 -17.62 -20.35
C THR A 167 20.78 -18.46 -19.48
N SER A 168 21.21 -17.91 -18.34
CA SER A 168 22.09 -18.60 -17.38
C SER A 168 21.33 -19.29 -16.24
N GLY A 169 20.03 -19.02 -16.10
CA GLY A 169 19.27 -19.41 -14.91
C GLY A 169 19.49 -18.50 -13.70
N LYS A 170 20.33 -17.46 -13.82
CA LYS A 170 20.64 -16.52 -12.73
C LYS A 170 19.84 -15.22 -12.85
N PRO A 171 19.52 -14.56 -11.73
CA PRO A 171 18.78 -13.30 -11.73
C PRO A 171 19.55 -12.15 -12.38
N GLU A 172 20.88 -12.20 -12.42
CA GLU A 172 21.69 -11.20 -13.12
C GLU A 172 21.75 -11.40 -14.64
N GLY A 173 21.11 -12.44 -15.17
CA GLY A 173 21.12 -12.76 -16.58
C GLY A 173 22.39 -13.50 -17.03
N PRO A 174 22.82 -13.39 -18.29
CA PRO A 174 22.32 -12.44 -19.29
C PRO A 174 20.89 -12.75 -19.75
N TYR A 175 20.17 -11.69 -20.12
CA TYR A 175 18.77 -11.72 -20.51
C TYR A 175 18.59 -11.57 -22.02
N VAL A 176 17.64 -12.31 -22.59
CA VAL A 176 17.24 -12.17 -24.00
C VAL A 176 15.72 -12.05 -24.11
N ASP A 177 15.25 -11.22 -25.03
CA ASP A 177 13.84 -11.18 -25.43
C ASP A 177 13.41 -12.55 -25.98
N ILE A 178 12.26 -13.04 -25.51
CA ILE A 178 11.66 -14.26 -26.08
C ILE A 178 11.12 -14.03 -27.50
N LYS A 179 10.79 -12.78 -27.84
CA LYS A 179 10.34 -12.35 -29.16
C LYS A 179 11.16 -11.14 -29.60
N LYS A 180 11.99 -11.32 -30.63
CA LYS A 180 13.02 -10.33 -31.03
C LYS A 180 12.57 -9.34 -32.11
N ASP A 181 11.49 -9.66 -32.82
CA ASP A 181 11.00 -8.94 -34.00
C ASP A 181 9.86 -7.96 -33.69
N GLY A 182 9.51 -7.78 -32.41
CA GLY A 182 8.48 -6.84 -31.99
C GLY A 182 7.87 -7.21 -30.64
N PRO A 183 6.94 -6.38 -30.14
CA PRO A 183 6.28 -6.63 -28.86
C PRO A 183 5.42 -7.90 -28.91
N LEU A 184 5.10 -8.43 -27.70
CA LEU A 184 4.12 -9.50 -27.49
C LEU A 184 2.69 -8.97 -27.46
N THR A 185 2.49 -7.78 -26.91
CA THR A 185 1.19 -7.08 -26.85
C THR A 185 1.39 -5.60 -27.11
N ASP A 186 0.34 -4.86 -27.45
CA ASP A 186 0.37 -3.42 -27.69
C ASP A 186 0.06 -2.56 -26.45
N ALA A 187 0.12 -3.16 -25.25
CA ALA A 187 -0.31 -2.56 -23.99
C ALA A 187 0.86 -2.34 -23.00
N ILE A 188 0.57 -2.22 -21.70
CA ILE A 188 1.52 -1.94 -20.61
C ILE A 188 1.31 -2.86 -19.41
N ASP A 189 2.20 -2.74 -18.42
CA ASP A 189 2.15 -3.36 -17.10
C ASP A 189 1.96 -4.89 -17.15
N PRO A 190 2.87 -5.62 -17.81
CA PRO A 190 2.78 -7.06 -17.86
C PRO A 190 3.25 -7.70 -16.55
N SER A 191 2.48 -8.69 -16.09
CA SER A 191 2.81 -9.54 -14.96
C SER A 191 2.71 -11.03 -15.36
N MET A 192 3.23 -11.91 -14.51
CA MET A 192 3.22 -13.35 -14.71
C MET A 192 2.72 -14.07 -13.46
N PHE A 193 1.93 -15.12 -13.67
CA PHE A 193 1.38 -15.94 -12.59
C PHE A 193 1.49 -17.42 -12.94
N GLU A 194 2.14 -18.21 -12.09
CA GLU A 194 2.15 -19.67 -12.19
C GLU A 194 1.08 -20.27 -11.27
N ASP A 195 0.15 -21.01 -11.84
CA ASP A 195 -0.90 -21.69 -11.09
C ASP A 195 -0.37 -23.01 -10.48
N THR A 196 -1.13 -23.57 -9.55
CA THR A 196 -0.84 -24.82 -8.86
C THR A 196 -0.73 -26.05 -9.76
N ASP A 197 -1.18 -25.96 -11.02
CA ASP A 197 -1.02 -27.01 -12.04
C ASP A 197 0.26 -26.83 -12.90
N GLY A 198 1.09 -25.82 -12.61
CA GLY A 198 2.34 -25.52 -13.31
C GLY A 198 2.18 -24.79 -14.65
N LYS A 199 0.95 -24.35 -14.98
CA LYS A 199 0.69 -23.44 -16.10
C LYS A 199 1.04 -22.02 -15.70
N VAL A 200 1.58 -21.29 -16.67
CA VAL A 200 1.93 -19.88 -16.48
C VAL A 200 1.01 -19.02 -17.32
N TYR A 201 0.48 -17.97 -16.71
CA TYR A 201 -0.37 -16.97 -17.34
C TYR A 201 0.37 -15.65 -17.40
N MET A 202 0.26 -14.95 -18.53
CA MET A 202 0.62 -13.55 -18.64
C MET A 202 -0.62 -12.71 -18.34
N LEU A 203 -0.44 -11.68 -17.52
CA LEU A 203 -1.43 -10.66 -17.18
C LEU A 203 -0.93 -9.32 -17.72
N TRP A 204 -1.80 -8.44 -18.21
CA TRP A 204 -1.38 -7.06 -18.53
C TRP A 204 -2.54 -6.06 -18.59
N ALA A 205 -2.21 -4.79 -18.35
CA ALA A 205 -3.08 -3.62 -18.50
C ALA A 205 -4.50 -3.81 -17.89
N ASP A 206 -5.54 -3.60 -18.69
CA ASP A 206 -6.95 -3.61 -18.29
C ASP A 206 -7.50 -5.04 -18.12
N TYR A 207 -6.93 -5.77 -17.15
CA TYR A 207 -7.29 -7.12 -16.72
C TYR A 207 -7.22 -8.19 -17.83
N ASN A 208 -6.30 -8.04 -18.77
CA ASN A 208 -6.07 -9.07 -19.77
C ASN A 208 -5.31 -10.25 -19.14
N ILE A 209 -5.65 -11.45 -19.60
CA ILE A 209 -4.99 -12.69 -19.23
C ILE A 209 -4.89 -13.61 -20.44
N ALA A 210 -3.77 -14.31 -20.57
CA ALA A 210 -3.62 -15.41 -21.53
C ALA A 210 -2.66 -16.46 -20.97
N LEU A 211 -2.96 -17.73 -21.24
CA LEU A 211 -2.05 -18.84 -21.00
C LEU A 211 -0.77 -18.68 -21.86
N MET A 212 0.40 -18.88 -21.25
CA MET A 212 1.68 -19.01 -21.95
C MET A 212 1.84 -20.42 -22.51
N LYS A 213 2.56 -20.56 -23.63
CA LYS A 213 3.01 -21.87 -24.11
C LYS A 213 3.87 -22.56 -23.06
N ASP A 214 3.88 -23.90 -23.07
CA ASP A 214 4.66 -24.69 -22.12
C ASP A 214 6.16 -24.36 -22.15
N ASP A 215 6.69 -23.96 -23.32
CA ASP A 215 8.08 -23.55 -23.52
C ASP A 215 8.34 -22.06 -23.23
N MET A 216 7.31 -21.32 -22.82
CA MET A 216 7.31 -19.90 -22.51
C MET A 216 7.69 -18.99 -23.71
N SER A 217 7.62 -19.48 -24.95
CA SER A 217 8.01 -18.72 -26.16
C SER A 217 6.98 -17.67 -26.61
N GLY A 218 5.83 -17.61 -25.95
CA GLY A 218 4.75 -16.66 -26.22
C GLY A 218 3.41 -17.16 -25.69
N LEU A 219 2.32 -16.53 -26.13
CA LEU A 219 0.96 -16.90 -25.74
C LEU A 219 0.51 -18.21 -26.40
N ALA A 220 -0.14 -19.07 -25.63
CA ALA A 220 -0.77 -20.31 -26.10
C ALA A 220 -2.22 -20.09 -26.56
N GLU A 221 -2.83 -18.98 -26.17
CA GLU A 221 -4.22 -18.65 -26.45
C GLU A 221 -4.39 -17.15 -26.75
N PRO A 222 -5.48 -16.76 -27.44
CA PRO A 222 -5.85 -15.36 -27.55
C PRO A 222 -6.10 -14.73 -26.17
N PRO A 223 -5.77 -13.45 -25.99
CA PRO A 223 -6.11 -12.70 -24.79
C PRO A 223 -7.60 -12.77 -24.45
N ARG A 224 -7.91 -12.91 -23.17
CA ARG A 224 -9.25 -12.74 -22.63
C ARG A 224 -9.23 -11.78 -21.45
N LYS A 225 -10.39 -11.22 -21.11
CA LYS A 225 -10.55 -10.38 -19.93
C LYS A 225 -10.97 -11.19 -18.73
N VAL A 226 -10.35 -10.93 -17.59
CA VAL A 226 -10.84 -11.40 -16.30
C VAL A 226 -12.19 -10.74 -15.99
N GLN A 227 -13.14 -11.50 -15.44
CA GLN A 227 -14.46 -10.99 -15.03
C GLN A 227 -14.34 -10.20 -13.71
N MET A 228 -13.83 -8.98 -13.80
CA MET A 228 -13.76 -8.03 -12.70
C MET A 228 -15.04 -7.20 -12.60
N PRO A 229 -15.46 -6.78 -11.38
CA PRO A 229 -16.50 -5.76 -11.26
C PRO A 229 -16.05 -4.47 -11.94
N LYS A 230 -17.01 -3.69 -12.45
CA LYS A 230 -16.70 -2.42 -13.11
C LYS A 230 -16.06 -1.47 -12.10
N TYR A 231 -14.83 -1.05 -12.39
CA TYR A 231 -14.09 -0.07 -11.61
C TYR A 231 -13.54 1.00 -12.57
N PRO A 232 -13.58 2.30 -12.20
CA PRO A 232 -13.39 3.40 -13.15
C PRO A 232 -12.01 3.41 -13.82
N TRP A 233 -10.98 2.95 -13.13
CA TRP A 233 -9.61 2.95 -13.63
C TRP A 233 -8.69 2.07 -12.77
N GLY A 234 -7.75 1.36 -13.39
CA GLY A 234 -6.65 0.70 -12.66
C GLY A 234 -5.52 0.24 -13.58
N GLU A 235 -4.32 0.10 -13.00
CA GLU A 235 -3.07 -0.31 -13.65
C GLU A 235 -2.20 -1.13 -12.66
N GLY A 236 -1.00 -1.58 -13.05
CA GLY A 236 -0.11 -2.32 -12.15
C GLY A 236 -0.76 -3.57 -11.57
N ILE A 237 -1.25 -4.45 -12.45
CA ILE A 237 -2.01 -5.64 -12.05
C ILE A 237 -1.08 -6.77 -11.62
N PHE A 238 -1.48 -7.50 -10.58
CA PHE A 238 -0.73 -8.65 -10.08
C PHE A 238 -1.68 -9.71 -9.51
N MET A 239 -1.29 -10.99 -9.59
CA MET A 239 -2.09 -12.10 -9.09
C MET A 239 -1.26 -13.05 -8.22
N VAL A 240 -1.85 -13.47 -7.11
CA VAL A 240 -1.36 -14.62 -6.34
C VAL A 240 -2.49 -15.61 -6.09
N LYS A 241 -2.13 -16.86 -5.78
CA LYS A 241 -3.09 -17.86 -5.31
C LYS A 241 -2.75 -18.27 -3.89
N ASN A 242 -3.71 -18.16 -2.98
CA ASN A 242 -3.54 -18.55 -1.59
C ASN A 242 -4.85 -19.16 -1.05
N HIS A 243 -4.75 -20.22 -0.25
CA HIS A 243 -5.91 -20.94 0.29
C HIS A 243 -6.95 -21.35 -0.77
N GLY A 244 -6.50 -21.69 -1.99
CA GLY A 244 -7.38 -22.05 -3.11
C GLY A 244 -8.08 -20.87 -3.79
N LYS A 245 -7.84 -19.63 -3.34
CA LYS A 245 -8.41 -18.41 -3.91
C LYS A 245 -7.40 -17.72 -4.82
N TYR A 246 -7.88 -17.22 -5.95
CA TYR A 246 -7.17 -16.28 -6.81
C TYR A 246 -7.38 -14.87 -6.27
N ILE A 247 -6.29 -14.20 -5.95
CA ILE A 247 -6.29 -12.87 -5.35
C ILE A 247 -5.66 -11.94 -6.39
N PHE A 248 -6.49 -11.06 -6.91
CA PHE A 248 -6.07 -10.03 -7.83
C PHE A 248 -5.78 -8.77 -7.04
N ILE A 249 -4.69 -8.08 -7.38
CA ILE A 249 -4.47 -6.70 -6.97
C ILE A 249 -4.29 -5.81 -8.19
N ASN A 250 -4.72 -4.57 -8.06
CA ASN A 250 -4.51 -3.51 -9.03
C ASN A 250 -4.33 -2.20 -8.30
N SER A 251 -3.72 -1.25 -8.98
CA SER A 251 -3.63 0.13 -8.53
C SER A 251 -4.90 0.87 -8.90
N GLY A 252 -5.33 1.81 -8.08
CA GLY A 252 -6.46 2.67 -8.36
C GLY A 252 -6.34 4.00 -7.63
N THR A 253 -7.33 4.87 -7.81
CA THR A 253 -7.36 6.18 -7.18
C THR A 253 -8.50 6.29 -6.18
N SER A 254 -8.20 6.63 -4.93
CA SER A 254 -9.20 7.14 -3.98
C SER A 254 -9.16 8.66 -3.93
N GLU A 255 -10.33 9.27 -3.71
CA GLU A 255 -10.45 10.69 -3.36
C GLU A 255 -10.51 10.84 -1.83
N THR A 256 -9.72 11.76 -1.30
CA THR A 256 -9.69 12.11 0.13
C THR A 256 -9.38 13.60 0.27
N THR A 257 -9.19 14.10 1.48
CA THR A 257 -8.73 15.46 1.73
C THR A 257 -7.33 15.50 2.33
N PHE A 258 -6.58 16.55 2.01
CA PHE A 258 -5.34 16.92 2.67
C PHE A 258 -5.38 18.41 2.96
N GLN A 259 -5.25 18.80 4.22
CA GLN A 259 -5.38 20.21 4.66
C GLN A 259 -6.69 20.87 4.17
N GLY A 260 -7.79 20.11 4.17
CA GLY A 260 -9.10 20.58 3.72
C GLY A 260 -9.27 20.70 2.19
N GLN A 261 -8.27 20.33 1.40
CA GLN A 261 -8.37 20.31 -0.06
C GLN A 261 -8.56 18.88 -0.59
N PRO A 262 -9.43 18.66 -1.60
CA PRO A 262 -9.54 17.35 -2.24
C PRO A 262 -8.23 16.94 -2.91
N VAL A 263 -7.79 15.73 -2.64
CA VAL A 263 -6.59 15.13 -3.23
C VAL A 263 -6.87 13.71 -3.68
N LYS A 264 -6.11 13.26 -4.68
CA LYS A 264 -6.15 11.90 -5.20
C LYS A 264 -4.99 11.12 -4.62
N THR A 265 -5.27 9.90 -4.20
CA THR A 265 -4.29 8.95 -3.66
C THR A 265 -4.06 7.82 -4.64
N TYR A 266 -2.94 7.11 -4.52
CA TYR A 266 -2.61 5.98 -5.39
C TYR A 266 -2.52 4.71 -4.55
N ASP A 267 -3.58 3.91 -4.59
CA ASP A 267 -3.83 2.83 -3.64
C ASP A 267 -3.76 1.45 -4.29
N CYS A 268 -3.44 0.43 -3.49
CA CYS A 268 -3.61 -0.97 -3.87
C CYS A 268 -5.04 -1.40 -3.55
N TYR A 269 -5.74 -1.86 -4.57
CA TYR A 269 -7.05 -2.49 -4.50
C TYR A 269 -6.93 -3.98 -4.71
N SER A 270 -7.88 -4.73 -4.15
CA SER A 270 -7.91 -6.18 -4.30
C SER A 270 -9.33 -6.70 -4.52
N ALA A 271 -9.40 -7.82 -5.24
CA ALA A 271 -10.59 -8.64 -5.35
C ALA A 271 -10.20 -10.13 -5.34
N VAL A 272 -11.16 -10.99 -5.00
CA VAL A 272 -10.92 -12.42 -4.83
C VAL A 272 -11.85 -13.23 -5.73
N SER A 273 -11.39 -14.36 -6.24
CA SER A 273 -12.23 -15.35 -6.91
C SER A 273 -11.82 -16.79 -6.59
N ASP A 274 -12.74 -17.71 -6.79
CA ASP A 274 -12.49 -19.16 -6.81
C ASP A 274 -11.99 -19.65 -8.19
N SER A 275 -12.03 -18.78 -9.20
CA SER A 275 -11.65 -19.08 -10.59
C SER A 275 -10.69 -18.02 -11.11
N ILE A 276 -9.64 -18.43 -11.80
CA ILE A 276 -8.64 -17.51 -12.37
C ILE A 276 -9.27 -16.44 -13.28
N TYR A 277 -10.35 -16.79 -13.99
CA TYR A 277 -11.08 -15.90 -14.89
C TYR A 277 -12.25 -15.15 -14.24
N GLY A 278 -12.52 -15.40 -12.95
CA GLY A 278 -13.65 -14.80 -12.24
C GLY A 278 -14.94 -15.63 -12.30
N PRO A 279 -16.07 -15.04 -11.87
CA PRO A 279 -16.21 -13.64 -11.44
C PRO A 279 -15.46 -13.35 -10.14
N TYR A 280 -14.87 -12.16 -10.05
CA TYR A 280 -14.25 -11.67 -8.83
C TYR A 280 -15.27 -10.96 -7.94
N THR A 281 -14.99 -10.92 -6.63
CA THR A 281 -15.78 -10.15 -5.65
C THR A 281 -15.77 -8.66 -5.97
N ALA A 282 -16.57 -7.88 -5.23
CA ALA A 282 -16.37 -6.44 -5.17
C ALA A 282 -14.91 -6.12 -4.84
N ILE A 283 -14.39 -5.09 -5.51
CA ILE A 283 -13.05 -4.55 -5.26
C ILE A 283 -13.10 -3.75 -3.96
N TYR A 284 -12.09 -3.92 -3.11
CA TYR A 284 -11.90 -3.13 -1.90
C TYR A 284 -10.47 -2.58 -1.87
N ARG A 285 -10.27 -1.42 -1.25
CA ARG A 285 -8.91 -0.90 -1.01
C ARG A 285 -8.21 -1.86 -0.04
N ALA A 286 -7.07 -2.42 -0.42
CA ALA A 286 -6.32 -3.37 0.39
C ALA A 286 -5.19 -2.68 1.16
N ILE A 287 -4.44 -1.80 0.49
CA ILE A 287 -3.31 -1.08 1.08
C ILE A 287 -3.34 0.37 0.58
N PRO A 288 -3.51 1.37 1.46
CA PRO A 288 -3.49 2.76 1.05
C PRO A 288 -2.07 3.22 0.67
N HIS A 289 -2.01 4.16 -0.26
CA HIS A 289 -0.80 4.83 -0.76
C HIS A 289 0.22 3.89 -1.43
N ALA A 290 -0.18 2.66 -1.74
CA ALA A 290 0.68 1.56 -2.17
C ALA A 290 0.30 1.02 -3.56
N GLY A 291 -0.11 1.90 -4.48
CA GLY A 291 -0.35 1.46 -5.86
C GLY A 291 0.92 0.89 -6.53
N HIS A 292 0.71 0.15 -7.61
CA HIS A 292 1.66 -0.63 -8.41
C HIS A 292 2.61 -1.48 -7.56
N ASN A 293 2.06 -2.14 -6.54
CA ASN A 293 2.76 -3.06 -5.68
C ASN A 293 2.64 -4.51 -6.19
N ASN A 294 3.49 -5.39 -5.65
CA ASN A 294 3.35 -6.83 -5.79
C ASN A 294 3.28 -7.50 -4.41
N LEU A 295 2.70 -8.70 -4.37
CA LEU A 295 2.66 -9.55 -3.17
C LEU A 295 3.70 -10.67 -3.30
N PHE A 296 4.46 -10.92 -2.23
CA PHE A 296 5.45 -11.98 -2.21
C PHE A 296 5.60 -12.59 -0.80
N GLN A 297 6.21 -13.77 -0.74
CA GLN A 297 6.52 -14.44 0.51
C GLN A 297 8.01 -14.37 0.85
N ASP A 298 8.34 -14.32 2.13
CA ASP A 298 9.69 -14.59 2.61
C ASP A 298 9.97 -16.10 2.73
N THR A 299 11.20 -16.45 3.12
CA THR A 299 11.65 -17.84 3.32
C THR A 299 10.91 -18.59 4.44
N LYS A 300 10.09 -17.90 5.23
CA LYS A 300 9.25 -18.47 6.29
C LYS A 300 7.77 -18.51 5.90
N GLY A 301 7.43 -18.12 4.67
CA GLY A 301 6.05 -18.06 4.18
C GLY A 301 5.25 -16.86 4.68
N ASN A 302 5.87 -15.88 5.35
CA ASN A 302 5.16 -14.64 5.69
C ASN A 302 4.93 -13.81 4.43
N TRP A 303 3.75 -13.20 4.33
CA TRP A 303 3.37 -12.35 3.21
C TRP A 303 3.84 -10.91 3.39
N TRP A 304 4.28 -10.33 2.28
CA TRP A 304 4.77 -8.96 2.16
C TRP A 304 4.17 -8.29 0.93
N SER A 305 4.12 -6.95 0.95
CA SER A 305 3.83 -6.12 -0.21
C SER A 305 5.02 -5.19 -0.47
N SER A 306 5.39 -5.02 -1.74
CA SER A 306 6.21 -3.87 -2.14
C SER A 306 5.41 -2.57 -1.99
N TYR A 307 6.09 -1.43 -2.05
CA TYR A 307 5.49 -0.11 -1.86
C TYR A 307 6.30 0.96 -2.58
N PHE A 308 5.62 1.97 -3.12
CA PHE A 308 6.18 3.30 -3.35
C PHE A 308 5.05 4.34 -3.26
N GLY A 309 5.35 5.57 -2.83
CA GLY A 309 4.37 6.67 -2.91
C GLY A 309 4.41 7.35 -4.28
N SER A 310 3.24 7.75 -4.80
CA SER A 310 3.09 8.28 -6.16
C SER A 310 2.44 9.67 -6.19
N GLY A 311 3.13 10.70 -5.70
CA GLY A 311 2.60 12.08 -5.72
C GLY A 311 1.44 12.30 -4.75
N ASP A 312 1.29 11.40 -3.78
CA ASP A 312 0.21 11.38 -2.81
C ASP A 312 0.68 12.11 -1.54
N PRO A 313 0.02 13.23 -1.15
CA PRO A 313 0.46 14.00 0.02
C PRO A 313 0.32 13.24 1.34
N ASN A 314 -0.46 12.16 1.39
CA ASN A 314 -0.57 11.31 2.57
C ASN A 314 0.49 10.18 2.60
N ALA A 315 1.20 9.95 1.49
CA ALA A 315 2.25 8.94 1.44
C ALA A 315 3.44 9.35 2.33
N PRO A 316 4.06 8.41 3.07
CA PRO A 316 5.21 8.75 3.92
C PRO A 316 6.43 9.26 3.14
N TRP A 317 6.56 8.84 1.89
CA TRP A 317 7.56 9.30 0.94
C TRP A 317 7.08 9.02 -0.49
N GLU A 318 7.66 9.75 -1.44
CA GLU A 318 7.36 9.61 -2.86
C GLU A 318 8.53 8.98 -3.62
N ILE A 319 8.21 8.16 -4.63
CA ILE A 319 9.14 7.62 -5.62
C ILE A 319 10.35 6.93 -4.96
N LYS A 320 10.14 6.24 -3.84
CA LYS A 320 11.17 5.45 -3.16
C LYS A 320 10.61 4.09 -2.77
N PRO A 321 11.39 3.02 -2.91
CA PRO A 321 10.91 1.68 -2.65
C PRO A 321 10.77 1.43 -1.15
N GLY A 322 9.66 0.79 -0.80
CA GLY A 322 9.37 0.31 0.53
C GLY A 322 8.84 -1.11 0.54
N VAL A 323 8.67 -1.64 1.74
CA VAL A 323 7.99 -2.91 1.99
C VAL A 323 7.14 -2.79 3.25
N LEU A 324 6.00 -3.47 3.27
CA LEU A 324 5.21 -3.70 4.46
C LEU A 324 4.79 -5.16 4.58
N PRO A 325 4.70 -5.72 5.81
CA PRO A 325 4.14 -7.04 6.00
C PRO A 325 2.62 -6.99 5.79
N VAL A 326 2.06 -8.04 5.20
CA VAL A 326 0.61 -8.15 4.98
C VAL A 326 0.07 -9.47 5.51
N THR A 327 -1.25 -9.53 5.70
CA THR A 327 -1.98 -10.76 6.00
C THR A 327 -2.92 -11.05 4.85
N ILE A 328 -2.93 -12.30 4.39
CA ILE A 328 -3.95 -12.83 3.49
C ILE A 328 -4.80 -13.81 4.29
N ARG A 329 -6.07 -13.49 4.49
CA ARG A 329 -7.00 -14.35 5.23
C ARG A 329 -7.45 -15.54 4.36
N LYS A 330 -8.13 -16.52 4.96
CA LYS A 330 -8.58 -17.74 4.25
C LYS A 330 -9.53 -17.44 3.09
N GLU A 331 -10.32 -16.38 3.25
CA GLU A 331 -11.23 -15.83 2.25
C GLU A 331 -10.53 -15.01 1.15
N GLY A 332 -9.19 -14.89 1.18
CA GLY A 332 -8.39 -14.14 0.21
C GLY A 332 -8.25 -12.65 0.51
N HIS A 333 -8.86 -12.15 1.59
CA HIS A 333 -8.78 -10.74 1.95
C HIS A 333 -7.35 -10.34 2.37
N VAL A 334 -6.79 -9.34 1.70
CA VAL A 334 -5.46 -8.76 1.91
C VAL A 334 -5.57 -7.53 2.81
N SER A 335 -4.67 -7.38 3.78
CA SER A 335 -4.58 -6.16 4.59
C SER A 335 -3.17 -6.02 5.18
N PRO A 336 -2.69 -4.80 5.50
CA PRO A 336 -1.46 -4.61 6.25
C PRO A 336 -1.45 -5.43 7.54
N LYS A 337 -0.28 -6.02 7.87
CA LYS A 337 -0.06 -6.75 9.11
C LYS A 337 0.50 -5.80 10.16
N TRP A 338 -0.38 -5.37 11.05
CA TRP A 338 -0.07 -4.43 12.12
C TRP A 338 0.80 -5.07 13.20
N ALA A 339 1.89 -4.38 13.59
CA ALA A 339 2.74 -4.80 14.71
C ALA A 339 2.07 -4.55 16.06
N THR A 340 1.37 -3.41 16.18
CA THR A 340 0.69 -3.00 17.40
C THR A 340 -0.67 -3.70 17.52
N LYS A 341 -0.89 -4.40 18.64
CA LYS A 341 -2.21 -4.97 18.96
C LYS A 341 -3.18 -3.84 19.29
N PRO A 342 -4.35 -3.77 18.64
CA PRO A 342 -5.33 -2.73 18.94
C PRO A 342 -5.83 -2.87 20.39
N PRO A 343 -6.15 -1.76 21.06
CA PRO A 343 -6.78 -1.82 22.37
C PRO A 343 -8.14 -2.55 22.27
N VAL A 344 -8.41 -3.50 23.17
CA VAL A 344 -9.78 -4.03 23.34
C VAL A 344 -10.55 -3.08 24.27
N TRP A 345 -11.72 -2.67 23.81
CA TRP A 345 -12.68 -1.80 24.49
C TRP A 345 -13.88 -2.62 24.94
N ARG A 346 -14.50 -2.22 26.05
CA ARG A 346 -15.88 -2.59 26.35
C ARG A 346 -16.80 -1.57 25.69
N TYR A 347 -17.90 -2.01 25.12
CA TYR A 347 -18.82 -1.12 24.43
C TYR A 347 -20.30 -1.49 24.58
N SER A 348 -21.15 -0.47 24.47
CA SER A 348 -22.61 -0.58 24.36
C SER A 348 -23.09 0.23 23.15
N MET A 349 -24.12 -0.24 22.45
CA MET A 349 -24.86 0.52 21.44
C MET A 349 -26.28 0.88 21.93
N THR A 350 -26.49 0.74 23.24
CA THR A 350 -27.71 1.14 23.94
C THR A 350 -27.30 2.04 25.09
N ALA A 351 -28.07 3.10 25.30
CA ALA A 351 -27.80 4.09 26.34
C ALA A 351 -27.61 3.41 27.70
N PRO A 352 -26.44 3.58 28.35
CA PRO A 352 -26.18 3.04 29.68
C PRO A 352 -26.75 3.94 30.77
N ALA A 353 -26.53 3.57 32.04
CA ALA A 353 -26.89 4.41 33.18
C ALA A 353 -26.15 5.76 33.16
N ALA A 354 -26.72 6.79 33.79
CA ALA A 354 -26.17 8.15 33.73
C ALA A 354 -24.73 8.29 34.26
N ASP A 355 -24.31 7.42 35.18
CA ASP A 355 -22.97 7.41 35.77
C ASP A 355 -21.95 6.58 34.96
N TRP A 356 -22.31 6.17 33.73
CA TRP A 356 -21.50 5.29 32.88
C TRP A 356 -20.08 5.80 32.60
N ALA A 357 -19.77 7.09 32.76
CA ALA A 357 -18.42 7.63 32.58
C ALA A 357 -17.55 7.53 33.85
N SER A 358 -18.16 7.25 35.01
CA SER A 358 -17.48 7.18 36.30
C SER A 358 -16.40 6.10 36.35
N ALA A 359 -15.34 6.36 37.12
CA ALA A 359 -14.29 5.38 37.39
C ALA A 359 -14.80 4.13 38.14
N ASN A 360 -15.94 4.23 38.83
CA ASN A 360 -16.54 3.14 39.62
C ASN A 360 -17.63 2.35 38.87
N PHE A 361 -17.98 2.76 37.65
CA PHE A 361 -19.02 2.09 36.88
C PHE A 361 -18.58 0.68 36.44
N HIS A 362 -19.48 -0.30 36.59
CA HIS A 362 -19.26 -1.70 36.25
C HIS A 362 -19.79 -2.02 34.85
N ASP A 363 -18.90 -2.18 33.88
CA ASP A 363 -19.20 -2.45 32.46
C ASP A 363 -19.09 -3.94 32.09
N ASN A 364 -19.15 -4.82 33.09
CA ASN A 364 -18.87 -6.25 32.91
C ASN A 364 -19.82 -6.92 31.89
N SER A 365 -21.06 -6.43 31.80
CA SER A 365 -22.09 -6.89 30.87
C SER A 365 -21.96 -6.33 29.45
N TRP A 366 -21.09 -5.34 29.23
CA TRP A 366 -20.87 -4.75 27.91
C TRP A 366 -20.08 -5.70 27.00
N SER A 367 -20.38 -5.62 25.71
CA SER A 367 -19.66 -6.33 24.66
C SER A 367 -18.20 -5.90 24.61
N GLN A 368 -17.33 -6.72 24.01
CA GLN A 368 -15.91 -6.40 23.83
C GLN A 368 -15.54 -6.40 22.35
N GLY A 369 -14.73 -5.41 21.95
CA GLY A 369 -14.27 -5.26 20.57
C GLY A 369 -12.96 -4.48 20.49
N PRO A 370 -12.08 -4.78 19.51
CA PRO A 370 -10.89 -3.98 19.24
C PRO A 370 -11.26 -2.54 18.78
N GLY A 371 -10.40 -1.56 19.09
CA GLY A 371 -10.55 -0.17 18.65
C GLY A 371 -10.61 -0.02 17.12
N GLY A 372 -11.03 1.16 16.65
CA GLY A 372 -11.46 1.39 15.27
C GLY A 372 -12.91 0.95 15.08
N PHE A 373 -13.82 1.66 15.72
CA PHE A 373 -15.26 1.42 15.62
C PHE A 373 -15.81 2.24 14.45
N GLY A 374 -16.53 1.64 13.51
CA GLY A 374 -17.11 2.40 12.40
C GLY A 374 -17.79 1.55 11.33
N ASP A 375 -18.29 2.21 10.29
CA ASP A 375 -18.86 1.52 9.14
C ASP A 375 -17.72 0.98 8.26
N PRO A 376 -17.65 -0.33 7.93
CA PRO A 376 -16.62 -0.88 7.05
C PRO A 376 -16.46 -0.14 5.70
N ALA A 377 -17.51 0.50 5.18
CA ALA A 377 -17.43 1.30 3.97
C ALA A 377 -16.47 2.51 4.09
N ILE A 378 -16.17 2.97 5.31
CA ILE A 378 -15.25 4.09 5.56
C ILE A 378 -13.80 3.72 5.24
N PHE A 379 -13.48 2.44 5.00
CA PHE A 379 -12.14 2.04 4.58
C PHE A 379 -11.75 2.68 3.24
N GLU A 380 -12.72 3.07 2.42
CA GLU A 380 -12.49 3.77 1.15
C GLU A 380 -12.25 5.28 1.34
N SER A 381 -12.44 5.83 2.54
CA SER A 381 -12.24 7.26 2.82
C SER A 381 -11.16 7.53 3.87
N GLY A 382 -10.49 8.68 3.75
CA GLY A 382 -9.36 9.07 4.58
C GLY A 382 -8.03 8.39 4.19
N PRO A 383 -6.89 8.83 4.76
CA PRO A 383 -5.57 8.32 4.37
C PRO A 383 -5.33 6.90 4.86
N VAL A 384 -5.54 6.63 6.15
CA VAL A 384 -5.48 5.27 6.71
C VAL A 384 -6.58 5.09 7.75
N THR A 385 -7.59 4.29 7.40
CA THR A 385 -8.74 3.97 8.25
C THR A 385 -8.83 2.48 8.45
N ILE A 386 -9.06 2.01 9.68
CA ILE A 386 -9.18 0.57 9.94
C ILE A 386 -10.38 0.33 10.85
N VAL A 387 -11.41 -0.30 10.29
CA VAL A 387 -12.56 -0.75 11.05
C VAL A 387 -12.30 -2.16 11.57
N ARG A 388 -12.26 -2.32 12.89
CA ARG A 388 -12.14 -3.64 13.54
C ARG A 388 -13.38 -4.05 14.33
N THR A 389 -14.16 -3.07 14.79
CA THR A 389 -15.47 -3.32 15.38
C THR A 389 -16.54 -2.58 14.58
N PRO A 390 -17.50 -3.27 13.93
CA PRO A 390 -18.52 -2.59 13.14
C PRO A 390 -19.44 -1.71 13.99
N TRP A 391 -19.68 -0.47 13.56
CA TRP A 391 -20.66 0.46 14.10
C TRP A 391 -21.17 1.35 12.96
N LYS A 392 -22.43 1.17 12.53
CA LYS A 392 -22.94 1.76 11.27
C LYS A 392 -23.88 2.95 11.45
N SER A 393 -24.46 3.11 12.63
CA SER A 393 -25.46 4.16 12.92
C SER A 393 -25.73 4.27 14.42
N GLY A 394 -26.50 5.29 14.81
CA GLY A 394 -26.92 5.50 16.19
C GLY A 394 -25.77 5.98 17.08
N GLU A 395 -25.69 5.46 18.29
CA GLU A 395 -24.74 5.89 19.31
C GLU A 395 -23.88 4.72 19.79
N VAL A 396 -22.66 5.02 20.22
CA VAL A 396 -21.76 4.04 20.83
C VAL A 396 -21.12 4.62 22.09
N TRP A 397 -21.14 3.82 23.16
CA TRP A 397 -20.44 4.09 24.40
C TRP A 397 -19.27 3.13 24.53
N LEU A 398 -18.07 3.64 24.73
CA LEU A 398 -16.83 2.88 24.88
C LEU A 398 -16.26 3.11 26.28
N ARG A 399 -15.70 2.05 26.88
CA ARG A 399 -14.98 2.13 28.15
C ARG A 399 -13.74 1.26 28.14
N LYS A 400 -12.67 1.79 28.75
CA LYS A 400 -11.42 1.06 28.92
C LYS A 400 -10.68 1.50 30.17
N THR A 401 -10.21 0.52 30.93
CA THR A 401 -9.22 0.73 31.99
C THR A 401 -7.81 0.55 31.46
N PHE A 402 -6.89 1.41 31.88
CA PHE A 402 -5.47 1.38 31.50
C PHE A 402 -4.59 1.87 32.65
N THR A 403 -3.27 1.71 32.52
CA THR A 403 -2.29 2.10 33.55
C THR A 403 -1.33 3.14 32.97
N VAL A 404 -1.14 4.24 33.69
CA VAL A 404 -0.19 5.32 33.36
C VAL A 404 1.03 5.15 34.25
N LYS A 405 2.23 5.21 33.68
CA LYS A 405 3.47 5.18 34.47
C LYS A 405 3.73 6.55 35.07
N VAL A 406 4.36 6.56 36.25
CA VAL A 406 4.80 7.80 36.91
C VAL A 406 5.63 8.64 35.94
N GLY A 407 5.23 9.90 35.74
CA GLY A 407 5.89 10.85 34.85
C GLY A 407 5.34 10.88 33.42
N GLN A 408 4.35 10.03 33.09
CA GLN A 408 3.66 10.06 31.78
C GLN A 408 2.30 10.74 31.84
N GLU A 409 1.89 11.25 33.00
CA GLU A 409 0.59 11.91 33.16
C GLU A 409 0.55 13.23 32.41
N LYS A 410 1.71 13.89 32.24
CA LYS A 410 1.85 15.20 31.61
C LYS A 410 3.19 15.33 30.87
N PRO A 411 3.21 15.90 29.64
CA PRO A 411 2.05 16.24 28.82
C PRO A 411 1.40 14.96 28.26
N ALA A 412 0.07 14.87 28.34
CA ALA A 412 -0.72 13.84 27.68
C ALA A 412 -1.67 14.51 26.69
N LEU A 413 -1.72 13.97 25.46
CA LEU A 413 -2.61 14.40 24.40
C LEU A 413 -3.61 13.31 24.10
N LEU A 414 -4.87 13.70 23.90
CA LEU A 414 -5.89 12.86 23.29
C LEU A 414 -5.53 12.67 21.83
N TYR A 415 -5.31 11.41 21.43
CA TYR A 415 -5.03 11.05 20.05
C TYR A 415 -6.24 10.32 19.50
N LEU A 416 -7.01 10.95 18.62
CA LEU A 416 -8.27 10.38 18.16
C LEU A 416 -8.59 10.72 16.71
N ARG A 417 -9.46 9.91 16.13
CA ARG A 417 -10.23 10.28 14.94
C ARG A 417 -11.70 10.03 15.23
N HIS A 418 -12.56 10.96 14.86
CA HIS A 418 -13.99 10.86 15.10
C HIS A 418 -14.81 11.34 13.91
N THR A 419 -16.05 10.88 13.84
CA THR A 419 -17.07 11.35 12.91
C THR A 419 -18.40 11.43 13.65
N GLY A 420 -18.95 12.64 13.71
CA GLY A 420 -20.08 13.00 14.56
C GLY A 420 -19.66 13.57 15.91
N ASP A 421 -20.66 13.84 16.75
CA ASP A 421 -20.45 14.38 18.10
C ASP A 421 -19.74 13.34 18.97
N THR A 422 -18.74 13.78 19.74
CA THR A 422 -17.88 12.89 20.53
C THR A 422 -17.51 13.53 21.86
N GLU A 423 -17.83 12.85 22.95
CA GLU A 423 -17.49 13.22 24.32
C GLU A 423 -16.47 12.23 24.89
N VAL A 424 -15.39 12.74 25.48
CA VAL A 424 -14.35 11.91 26.09
C VAL A 424 -14.20 12.26 27.56
N PHE A 425 -14.20 11.23 28.41
CA PHE A 425 -14.06 11.35 29.85
C PHE A 425 -12.87 10.54 30.34
N VAL A 426 -12.11 11.08 31.29
CA VAL A 426 -11.07 10.37 32.03
C VAL A 426 -11.43 10.40 33.51
N ASN A 427 -11.54 9.22 34.13
CA ASN A 427 -11.95 9.04 35.53
C ASN A 427 -13.24 9.80 35.90
N GLY A 428 -14.21 9.88 34.98
CA GLY A 428 -15.49 10.56 35.17
C GLY A 428 -15.46 12.07 34.91
N LYS A 429 -14.31 12.67 34.63
CA LYS A 429 -14.21 14.08 34.23
C LYS A 429 -14.15 14.20 32.71
N GLN A 430 -14.91 15.11 32.13
CA GLN A 430 -14.89 15.36 30.70
C GLN A 430 -13.58 16.07 30.32
N VAL A 431 -12.86 15.52 29.35
CA VAL A 431 -11.56 16.02 28.86
C VAL A 431 -11.61 16.47 27.41
N ALA A 432 -12.67 16.15 26.67
CA ALA A 432 -12.93 16.69 25.33
C ALA A 432 -14.42 16.62 24.98
N HIS A 433 -14.85 17.56 24.12
CA HIS A 433 -16.13 17.54 23.39
C HIS A 433 -15.85 18.03 21.97
N LEU A 434 -16.13 17.19 20.98
CA LEU A 434 -15.81 17.45 19.59
C LEU A 434 -17.06 17.27 18.73
N THR A 435 -17.31 18.22 17.85
CA THR A 435 -18.42 18.18 16.89
C THR A 435 -17.86 18.11 15.47
N GLY A 436 -18.67 17.66 14.51
CA GLY A 436 -18.24 17.55 13.11
C GLY A 436 -17.57 16.21 12.81
N ALA A 437 -16.59 16.19 11.91
CA ALA A 437 -15.89 14.97 11.53
C ALA A 437 -14.48 15.29 11.04
N ASP A 438 -13.52 14.45 11.41
CA ASP A 438 -12.17 14.48 10.88
C ASP A 438 -11.85 13.19 10.10
N GLU A 439 -11.19 13.35 8.95
CA GLU A 439 -10.65 12.26 8.14
C GLU A 439 -9.32 11.74 8.69
N ASN A 440 -8.64 12.53 9.53
CA ASN A 440 -7.34 12.27 10.12
C ASN A 440 -7.42 12.04 11.63
N TYR A 441 -6.31 11.54 12.18
CA TYR A 441 -6.14 11.55 13.62
C TYR A 441 -5.58 12.89 14.06
N GLU A 442 -6.19 13.48 15.07
CA GLU A 442 -5.75 14.68 15.73
C GLU A 442 -5.07 14.36 17.06
N ALA A 443 -4.16 15.23 17.48
CA ALA A 443 -3.56 15.21 18.81
C ALA A 443 -3.96 16.49 19.55
N LEU A 444 -4.87 16.36 20.52
CA LEU A 444 -5.48 17.48 21.25
C LEU A 444 -5.07 17.47 22.73
N PRO A 445 -4.79 18.63 23.35
CA PRO A 445 -4.63 18.70 24.79
C PRO A 445 -5.89 18.25 25.53
N LEU A 446 -5.74 17.63 26.69
CA LEU A 446 -6.87 17.35 27.58
C LEU A 446 -7.40 18.66 28.17
N ALA A 447 -8.71 18.89 28.13
CA ALA A 447 -9.34 20.08 28.74
C ALA A 447 -9.14 20.15 30.27
N ASP A 448 -9.12 18.99 30.93
CA ASP A 448 -8.68 18.83 32.32
C ASP A 448 -7.49 17.83 32.38
N PRO A 449 -6.24 18.32 32.31
CA PRO A 449 -5.04 17.47 32.41
C PRO A 449 -4.90 16.75 33.76
N ASP A 450 -5.55 17.23 34.82
CA ASP A 450 -5.53 16.61 36.15
C ASP A 450 -6.51 15.43 36.28
N ALA A 451 -7.34 15.19 35.26
CA ALA A 451 -8.16 13.99 35.16
C ALA A 451 -7.32 12.72 35.06
N LEU A 452 -6.14 12.80 34.43
CA LEU A 452 -5.20 11.70 34.26
C LEU A 452 -4.21 11.65 35.44
N ARG A 453 -4.00 10.45 36.00
CA ARG A 453 -3.12 10.25 37.17
C ARG A 453 -2.20 9.04 37.00
N ALA A 454 -1.13 8.99 37.78
CA ALA A 454 -0.29 7.79 37.87
C ALA A 454 -1.11 6.56 38.27
N GLY A 455 -0.78 5.39 37.72
CA GLY A 455 -1.47 4.14 38.04
C GLY A 455 -2.75 3.92 37.25
N ARG A 456 -3.79 3.36 37.89
CA ARG A 456 -5.01 2.91 37.21
C ARG A 456 -5.94 4.08 36.86
N ASN A 457 -6.33 4.14 35.60
CA ASN A 457 -7.26 5.10 35.03
C ASN A 457 -8.37 4.40 34.24
N THR A 458 -9.47 5.12 34.05
CA THR A 458 -10.55 4.75 33.13
C THR A 458 -10.74 5.86 32.12
N ILE A 459 -10.81 5.51 30.83
CA ILE A 459 -11.28 6.39 29.76
C ILE A 459 -12.65 5.89 29.29
N ALA A 460 -13.56 6.83 29.05
CA ALA A 460 -14.90 6.57 28.56
C ALA A 460 -15.19 7.51 27.38
N VAL A 461 -15.86 7.01 26.35
CA VAL A 461 -16.15 7.75 25.11
C VAL A 461 -17.60 7.56 24.76
N HIS A 462 -18.30 8.63 24.43
CA HIS A 462 -19.61 8.59 23.80
C HIS A 462 -19.50 9.21 22.42
N ALA A 463 -20.00 8.54 21.40
CA ALA A 463 -20.00 9.05 20.03
C ALA A 463 -21.34 8.78 19.33
N THR A 464 -21.78 9.75 18.54
CA THR A 464 -23.02 9.67 17.75
C THR A 464 -22.69 9.65 16.26
N ALA A 465 -23.28 8.73 15.51
CA ALA A 465 -23.13 8.66 14.06
C ALA A 465 -23.87 9.84 13.40
N PRO A 466 -23.20 10.64 12.55
CA PRO A 466 -23.87 11.69 11.81
C PRO A 466 -24.79 11.11 10.73
N ALA A 467 -25.80 11.87 10.31
CA ALA A 467 -26.79 11.39 9.33
C ALA A 467 -26.25 11.35 7.88
N ASP A 468 -25.23 12.16 7.57
CA ASP A 468 -24.73 12.43 6.22
C ASP A 468 -23.30 11.90 5.96
N LYS A 469 -22.67 11.26 6.95
CA LYS A 469 -21.30 10.72 6.84
C LYS A 469 -21.22 9.32 7.43
N LEU A 470 -20.22 8.55 7.00
CA LEU A 470 -19.95 7.23 7.56
C LEU A 470 -19.36 7.38 8.97
N PRO A 471 -19.91 6.71 10.00
CA PRO A 471 -19.42 6.83 11.36
C PRO A 471 -18.06 6.17 11.55
N TYR A 472 -17.23 6.80 12.38
CA TYR A 472 -15.97 6.26 12.85
C TYR A 472 -15.55 6.90 14.17
N ILE A 473 -15.02 6.10 15.08
CA ILE A 473 -14.38 6.56 16.31
C ILE A 473 -13.23 5.64 16.69
N ASP A 474 -12.10 6.24 16.98
CA ASP A 474 -10.97 5.57 17.62
C ASP A 474 -10.19 6.54 18.49
N VAL A 475 -9.73 6.07 19.65
CA VAL A 475 -9.18 6.92 20.71
C VAL A 475 -7.95 6.27 21.34
N GLY A 476 -6.94 7.08 21.61
CA GLY A 476 -5.72 6.77 22.34
C GLY A 476 -5.20 7.97 23.11
N LEU A 477 -4.07 7.78 23.80
CA LEU A 477 -3.35 8.82 24.54
C LEU A 477 -1.85 8.73 24.24
N ILE A 478 -1.24 9.87 23.94
CA ILE A 478 0.18 9.99 23.58
C ILE A 478 0.86 11.13 24.36
N ASP A 479 2.19 11.12 24.42
CA ASP A 479 2.97 12.11 25.19
C ASP A 479 3.31 13.40 24.41
N LYS A 480 3.25 13.37 23.08
CA LYS A 480 3.47 14.52 22.20
C LYS A 480 2.82 14.30 20.84
N ALA A 481 2.56 15.37 20.12
CA ALA A 481 2.03 15.26 18.76
C ALA A 481 3.02 14.51 17.86
N PRO A 482 2.55 13.58 17.00
CA PRO A 482 3.40 12.98 16.00
C PRO A 482 3.96 14.08 15.07
N PRO A 483 5.15 13.88 14.48
CA PRO A 483 5.62 14.75 13.42
C PRO A 483 4.55 14.87 12.34
N ALA A 484 4.35 16.07 11.80
CA ALA A 484 3.52 16.22 10.60
C ALA A 484 4.05 15.25 9.53
N THR A 485 3.18 14.37 9.04
CA THR A 485 3.44 13.69 7.78
C THR A 485 3.55 14.77 6.70
N ARG A 486 4.43 14.53 5.72
CA ARG A 486 4.81 15.53 4.70
C ARG A 486 3.63 16.25 4.06
#